data_AF-A0A1V5PBX2-F1
#
_entry.id   AF-A0A1V5PBX2-F1
#
_cell.length_a   1.000
_cell.length_b   1.000
_cell.length_c   1.000
_cell.angle_alpha   90.00
_cell.angle_beta   90.00
_cell.angle_gamma   90.00
#
_symmetry.space_group_name_H-M   'P 1'
#
loop_
_entity.id
_entity.type
_entity.pdbx_description
1 polymer ?
#
loop_
_entity_poly.entity_id
_entity_poly.type
_entity_poly.pdbx_seq_one_letter_code
_entity_poly.pdbx_strand_id
1 'polypeptide(L)'
;MRFGGQTRIAFTQDENLHALEVTDLDRQGKNATARFFDGSKPEYPRRMRCIQGSDSHRLTRDPHNPKNLGLGDRVTEVLLSELSFEALYAVFNGDDFACTRPYRAEARPFDYIQAAREEGPNIVQDFHQHYSKRGGFLDAIVADVCAFANTNGGALYIGVPEDPRKPPTGLGNAPTRILNQLRSEIETRITPALAVTVDLQDTLGMKVARIAVPRGAETPYTVDDSKIFLRSEAETTLAVRDEIVAMVKRSLEYEGQAPPAPASSPLAPVSAPSTDLLQPPSIPDTLLPPRTGVEIADIELRRGTRYYTMRDLRNGNLVKNVTLRSARHLWRYAIEENEKNPINPAQVRWLGDVGLWKRRAHGSLTRFDLVQRTGDSLRIYYGVTEEGLHGLWNALVGE
;
A
#
# COMPACT_ATOMS: atom_id res chain seq x y z
N MET A 1 -28.16 -29.63 -14.63
CA MET A 1 -29.58 -29.82 -15.05
C MET A 1 -30.41 -28.64 -14.57
N ARG A 2 -31.34 -28.11 -15.38
CA ARG A 2 -32.34 -27.13 -14.88
C ARG A 2 -33.58 -27.90 -14.45
N PHE A 3 -33.67 -28.27 -13.17
CA PHE A 3 -34.86 -28.90 -12.61
C PHE A 3 -36.05 -27.94 -12.72
N GLY A 4 -37.21 -28.45 -13.17
CA GLY A 4 -38.48 -27.72 -13.14
C GLY A 4 -38.95 -27.45 -11.70
N GLY A 5 -39.81 -26.45 -11.52
CA GLY A 5 -40.28 -26.05 -10.18
C GLY A 5 -40.97 -27.18 -9.41
N GLN A 6 -41.80 -27.97 -10.08
CA GLN A 6 -42.52 -29.11 -9.48
C GLN A 6 -41.56 -30.19 -8.93
N THR A 7 -40.49 -30.51 -9.67
CA THR A 7 -39.50 -31.49 -9.22
C THR A 7 -38.79 -31.06 -7.94
N ARG A 8 -38.48 -29.75 -7.82
CA ARG A 8 -37.83 -29.21 -6.61
C ARG A 8 -38.73 -29.28 -5.38
N ILE A 9 -40.04 -29.05 -5.57
CA ILE A 9 -41.02 -29.19 -4.50
C ILE A 9 -41.09 -30.65 -4.04
N ALA A 10 -41.14 -31.60 -4.98
CA ALA A 10 -41.16 -33.03 -4.66
C ALA A 10 -39.95 -33.44 -3.81
N PHE A 11 -38.75 -32.94 -4.13
CA PHE A 11 -37.55 -33.20 -3.33
C PHE A 11 -37.67 -32.71 -1.89
N THR A 12 -38.29 -31.56 -1.65
CA THR A 12 -38.48 -31.05 -0.28
C THR A 12 -39.54 -31.82 0.51
N GLN A 13 -40.36 -32.64 -0.15
CA GLN A 13 -41.46 -33.41 0.46
C GLN A 13 -41.09 -34.88 0.70
N ASP A 14 -40.00 -35.39 0.11
CA ASP A 14 -39.57 -36.78 0.29
C ASP A 14 -38.78 -36.95 1.61
N GLU A 15 -39.34 -37.71 2.54
CA GLU A 15 -38.73 -37.99 3.84
C GLU A 15 -37.44 -38.82 3.73
N ASN A 16 -37.33 -39.65 2.69
CA ASN A 16 -36.16 -40.51 2.48
C ASN A 16 -34.99 -39.78 1.81
N LEU A 17 -35.21 -38.54 1.37
CA LEU A 17 -34.19 -37.71 0.77
C LEU A 17 -33.47 -36.90 1.85
N HIS A 18 -32.21 -37.27 2.12
CA HIS A 18 -31.40 -36.68 3.18
C HIS A 18 -30.47 -35.55 2.68
N ALA A 19 -29.98 -35.66 1.44
CA ALA A 19 -29.11 -34.67 0.82
C ALA A 19 -29.29 -34.62 -0.70
N LEU A 20 -28.94 -33.48 -1.30
CA LEU A 20 -28.98 -33.23 -2.73
C LEU A 20 -27.60 -32.87 -3.24
N GLU A 21 -27.10 -33.60 -4.24
CA GLU A 21 -25.90 -33.18 -4.95
C GLU A 21 -26.22 -32.03 -5.92
N VAL A 22 -25.43 -30.95 -5.85
CA VAL A 22 -25.53 -29.80 -6.75
C VAL A 22 -24.18 -29.50 -7.39
N THR A 23 -24.21 -29.00 -8.62
CA THR A 23 -23.00 -28.74 -9.42
C THR A 23 -22.39 -27.35 -9.24
N ASP A 24 -23.01 -26.50 -8.42
CA ASP A 24 -22.70 -25.09 -8.24
C ASP A 24 -22.72 -24.67 -6.75
N LEU A 25 -22.39 -25.58 -5.83
CA LEU A 25 -22.40 -25.34 -4.39
C LEU A 25 -21.40 -24.25 -3.96
N ASP A 26 -20.31 -24.09 -4.71
CA ASP A 26 -19.28 -23.08 -4.55
C ASP A 26 -19.74 -21.67 -4.96
N ARG A 27 -20.81 -21.55 -5.76
CA ARG A 27 -21.26 -20.29 -6.33
C ARG A 27 -22.08 -19.47 -5.33
N GLN A 28 -21.58 -18.28 -5.01
CA GLN A 28 -22.31 -17.27 -4.23
C GLN A 28 -23.15 -16.40 -5.19
N GLY A 29 -24.47 -16.62 -5.26
CA GLY A 29 -25.34 -15.78 -6.09
C GLY A 29 -26.82 -16.15 -6.02
N LYS A 30 -27.71 -15.22 -6.40
CA LYS A 30 -29.18 -15.38 -6.32
C LYS A 30 -29.71 -16.60 -7.09
N ASN A 31 -28.97 -17.06 -8.10
CA ASN A 31 -29.34 -18.16 -8.98
C ASN A 31 -28.69 -19.51 -8.62
N ALA A 32 -27.93 -19.58 -7.52
CA ALA A 32 -27.30 -20.83 -7.10
C ALA A 32 -28.35 -21.88 -6.69
N THR A 33 -28.15 -23.14 -7.08
CA THR A 33 -29.13 -24.22 -6.84
C THR A 33 -29.44 -24.39 -5.35
N ALA A 34 -28.42 -24.30 -4.48
CA ALA A 34 -28.59 -24.43 -3.04
C ALA A 34 -29.56 -23.42 -2.43
N ARG A 35 -29.70 -22.22 -3.02
CA ARG A 35 -30.64 -21.17 -2.54
C ARG A 35 -32.11 -21.49 -2.75
N PHE A 36 -32.44 -22.52 -3.52
CA PHE A 36 -33.82 -22.98 -3.61
C PHE A 36 -34.18 -23.91 -2.45
N PHE A 37 -33.18 -24.46 -1.77
CA PHE A 37 -33.35 -25.47 -0.72
C PHE A 37 -32.80 -25.00 0.63
N ASP A 38 -32.45 -23.72 0.77
CA ASP A 38 -31.93 -23.15 2.03
C ASP A 38 -33.03 -22.84 3.06
N GLY A 39 -34.30 -23.13 2.72
CA GLY A 39 -35.47 -22.86 3.55
C GLY A 39 -35.94 -21.41 3.53
N SER A 40 -35.30 -20.53 2.74
CA SER A 40 -35.68 -19.12 2.67
C SER A 40 -36.91 -18.84 1.80
N LYS A 41 -37.43 -19.86 1.10
CA LYS A 41 -38.48 -19.72 0.10
C LYS A 41 -39.73 -20.50 0.53
N PRO A 42 -40.90 -19.86 0.65
CA PRO A 42 -42.12 -20.51 1.11
C PRO A 42 -42.56 -21.72 0.27
N GLU A 43 -42.24 -21.72 -1.02
CA GLU A 43 -42.60 -22.80 -1.95
C GLU A 43 -41.78 -24.09 -1.72
N TYR A 44 -40.70 -24.01 -0.92
CA TYR A 44 -39.77 -25.10 -0.63
C TYR A 44 -39.70 -25.30 0.89
N PRO A 45 -40.68 -26.01 1.49
CA PRO A 45 -40.96 -25.96 2.93
C PRO A 45 -39.88 -26.61 3.80
N ARG A 46 -39.09 -27.54 3.25
CA ARG A 46 -38.00 -28.21 3.97
C ARG A 46 -36.65 -27.68 3.50
N ARG A 47 -35.84 -27.21 4.44
CA ARG A 47 -34.42 -26.93 4.20
C ARG A 47 -33.70 -28.25 3.90
N MET A 48 -33.07 -28.36 2.74
CA MET A 48 -32.32 -29.56 2.33
C MET A 48 -30.83 -29.30 2.43
N ARG A 49 -30.07 -30.36 2.72
CA ARG A 49 -28.61 -30.30 2.73
C ARG A 49 -28.11 -30.47 1.30
N CYS A 50 -27.37 -29.47 0.79
CA CYS A 50 -26.75 -29.56 -0.53
C CYS A 50 -25.28 -29.94 -0.40
N ILE A 51 -24.86 -30.96 -1.13
CA ILE A 51 -23.48 -31.46 -1.23
C ILE A 51 -22.99 -31.32 -2.67
N GLN A 52 -21.70 -31.54 -2.91
CA GLN A 52 -21.12 -31.59 -4.25
C GLN A 52 -20.12 -32.73 -4.35
N GLY A 53 -20.11 -33.41 -5.48
CA GLY A 53 -19.11 -34.41 -5.82
C GLY A 53 -18.36 -34.01 -7.09
N SER A 54 -17.27 -34.74 -7.32
CA SER A 54 -16.62 -34.78 -8.62
C SER A 54 -17.33 -35.89 -9.39
N ASP A 55 -18.21 -35.53 -10.32
CA ASP A 55 -18.81 -36.47 -11.28
C ASP A 55 -17.72 -36.92 -12.28
N SER A 56 -16.73 -37.62 -11.74
CA SER A 56 -15.45 -37.87 -12.40
C SER A 56 -15.42 -39.24 -13.03
N HIS A 57 -15.14 -39.28 -14.33
CA HIS A 57 -14.78 -40.50 -15.05
C HIS A 57 -13.25 -40.66 -15.18
N ARG A 58 -12.47 -39.92 -14.38
CA ARG A 58 -11.00 -39.85 -14.45
C ARG A 58 -10.40 -39.74 -13.05
N LEU A 59 -9.18 -40.22 -12.88
CA LEU A 59 -8.44 -40.06 -11.62
C LEU A 59 -7.95 -38.62 -11.43
N THR A 60 -7.49 -37.97 -12.49
CA THR A 60 -6.97 -36.60 -12.45
C THR A 60 -7.78 -35.70 -13.39
N ARG A 61 -7.81 -34.40 -13.07
CA ARG A 61 -8.43 -33.39 -13.94
C ARG A 61 -7.85 -33.44 -15.35
N ASP A 62 -8.69 -33.25 -16.35
CA ASP A 62 -8.24 -33.16 -17.74
C ASP A 62 -7.42 -31.87 -17.96
N PRO A 63 -6.15 -31.97 -18.39
CA PRO A 63 -5.31 -30.81 -18.63
C PRO A 63 -5.76 -29.95 -19.83
N HIS A 64 -6.52 -30.51 -20.77
CA HIS A 64 -7.00 -29.81 -21.98
C HIS A 64 -8.43 -29.30 -21.85
N ASN A 65 -9.23 -29.85 -20.93
CA ASN A 65 -10.60 -29.42 -20.70
C ASN A 65 -10.91 -29.32 -19.19
N PRO A 66 -10.79 -28.14 -18.58
CA PRO A 66 -10.96 -27.96 -17.14
C PRO A 66 -12.38 -28.24 -16.62
N LYS A 67 -13.36 -28.45 -17.50
CA LYS A 67 -14.72 -28.90 -17.13
C LYS A 67 -14.79 -30.39 -16.80
N ASN A 68 -13.83 -31.18 -17.29
CA ASN A 68 -13.75 -32.61 -17.01
C ASN A 68 -12.98 -32.82 -15.69
N LEU A 69 -13.75 -33.08 -14.64
CA LEU A 69 -13.22 -33.26 -13.29
C LEU A 69 -12.59 -34.64 -13.10
N GLY A 70 -11.52 -34.70 -12.33
CA GLY A 70 -10.95 -35.90 -11.74
C GLY A 70 -11.53 -36.17 -10.34
N LEU A 71 -11.18 -37.33 -9.79
CA LEU A 71 -11.58 -37.72 -8.44
C LEU A 71 -11.11 -36.68 -7.41
N GLY A 72 -12.04 -36.12 -6.64
CA GLY A 72 -11.72 -35.16 -5.56
C GLY A 72 -11.53 -33.71 -6.01
N ASP A 73 -11.80 -33.37 -7.28
CA ASP A 73 -11.75 -31.98 -7.77
C ASP A 73 -12.82 -31.04 -7.19
N ARG A 74 -13.91 -31.63 -6.71
CA ARG A 74 -15.01 -31.02 -5.97
C ARG A 74 -15.26 -31.86 -4.73
N VAL A 75 -15.16 -31.20 -3.58
CA VAL A 75 -15.26 -31.84 -2.28
C VAL A 75 -16.28 -31.07 -1.43
N THR A 76 -17.04 -31.81 -0.62
CA THR A 76 -17.81 -31.28 0.50
C THR A 76 -17.09 -31.64 1.77
N GLU A 77 -16.83 -30.64 2.61
CA GLU A 77 -16.35 -30.87 3.97
C GLU A 77 -17.55 -31.17 4.86
N VAL A 78 -17.44 -32.22 5.66
CA VAL A 78 -18.44 -32.64 6.64
C VAL A 78 -17.76 -32.72 8.00
N LEU A 79 -18.27 -31.97 8.97
CA LEU A 79 -17.81 -32.02 10.35
C LEU A 79 -18.44 -33.24 11.05
N LEU A 80 -17.61 -34.21 11.39
CA LEU A 80 -18.02 -35.45 12.05
C LEU A 80 -17.41 -35.54 13.45
N SER A 81 -18.14 -36.13 14.40
CA SER A 81 -17.61 -36.47 15.72
C SER A 81 -16.58 -37.60 15.65
N GLU A 82 -16.76 -38.52 14.71
CA GLU A 82 -15.89 -39.64 14.40
C GLU A 82 -16.02 -40.01 12.93
N LEU A 83 -15.01 -40.67 12.37
CA LEU A 83 -14.99 -41.08 10.95
C LEU A 83 -15.78 -42.39 10.75
N SER A 84 -17.11 -42.34 10.93
CA SER A 84 -18.01 -43.49 10.78
C SER A 84 -19.19 -43.17 9.84
N PHE A 85 -19.82 -44.22 9.28
CA PHE A 85 -21.00 -44.04 8.43
C PHE A 85 -22.19 -43.56 9.26
N GLU A 86 -22.28 -44.02 10.50
CA GLU A 86 -23.27 -43.64 11.49
C GLU A 86 -23.18 -42.13 11.80
N ALA A 87 -21.97 -41.60 12.01
CA ALA A 87 -21.77 -40.17 12.23
C ALA A 87 -22.13 -39.34 10.98
N LEU A 88 -21.77 -39.82 9.78
CA LEU A 88 -22.13 -39.15 8.52
C LEU A 88 -23.65 -39.13 8.30
N TYR A 89 -24.30 -40.26 8.55
CA TYR A 89 -25.76 -40.39 8.46
C TYR A 89 -26.45 -39.46 9.48
N ALA A 90 -25.94 -39.40 10.71
CA ALA A 90 -26.45 -38.48 11.73
C ALA A 90 -26.35 -37.00 11.29
N VAL A 91 -25.25 -36.58 10.66
CA VAL A 91 -25.11 -35.21 10.13
C VAL A 91 -26.10 -34.94 9.00
N PHE A 92 -26.33 -35.90 8.10
CA PHE A 92 -27.27 -35.73 6.99
C PHE A 92 -28.74 -35.77 7.42
N ASN A 93 -29.06 -36.47 8.51
CA ASN A 93 -30.41 -36.50 9.07
C ASN A 93 -30.66 -35.36 10.08
N GLY A 94 -29.61 -34.72 10.60
CA GLY A 94 -29.72 -33.64 11.56
C GLY A 94 -29.95 -32.26 10.95
N ASP A 95 -30.43 -31.34 11.80
CA ASP A 95 -30.79 -29.96 11.43
C ASP A 95 -29.63 -28.96 11.53
N ASP A 96 -28.43 -29.40 11.94
CA ASP A 96 -27.25 -28.53 11.94
C ASP A 96 -26.62 -28.45 10.55
N PHE A 97 -27.08 -27.47 9.77
CA PHE A 97 -26.58 -27.22 8.42
C PHE A 97 -25.15 -26.65 8.38
N ALA A 98 -24.60 -26.18 9.51
CA ALA A 98 -23.24 -25.65 9.58
C ALA A 98 -22.18 -26.76 9.54
N CYS A 99 -22.56 -28.01 9.86
CA CYS A 99 -21.68 -29.17 9.77
C CYS A 99 -21.29 -29.57 8.34
N THR A 100 -21.81 -28.91 7.31
CA THR A 100 -21.41 -29.15 5.91
C THR A 100 -21.11 -27.87 5.17
N ARG A 101 -20.02 -27.85 4.40
CA ARG A 101 -19.68 -26.72 3.52
C ARG A 101 -18.94 -27.18 2.27
N PRO A 102 -19.00 -26.44 1.14
CA PRO A 102 -18.10 -26.70 0.02
C PRO A 102 -16.66 -26.52 0.48
N TYR A 103 -15.78 -27.45 0.10
CA TYR A 103 -14.35 -27.31 0.35
C TYR A 103 -13.86 -26.01 -0.27
N ARG A 104 -13.26 -25.18 0.57
CA ARG A 104 -12.46 -24.05 0.14
C ARG A 104 -11.04 -24.47 0.42
N ALA A 105 -10.26 -24.74 -0.63
CA ALA A 105 -8.82 -24.81 -0.49
C ALA A 105 -8.41 -23.58 0.33
N GLU A 106 -7.64 -23.80 1.40
CA GLU A 106 -7.15 -22.74 2.27
C GLU A 106 -6.77 -21.56 1.38
N ALA A 107 -7.41 -20.41 1.61
CA ALA A 107 -7.20 -19.22 0.81
C ALA A 107 -5.70 -19.08 0.60
N ARG A 108 -5.25 -19.03 -0.66
CA ARG A 108 -3.83 -18.77 -0.95
C ARG A 108 -3.37 -17.70 0.02
N PRO A 109 -2.30 -17.91 0.82
CA PRO A 109 -1.83 -16.91 1.75
C PRO A 109 -1.80 -15.57 1.03
N PHE A 110 -2.41 -14.54 1.60
CA PHE A 110 -2.42 -13.23 0.98
C PHE A 110 -0.96 -12.81 0.76
N ASP A 111 -0.56 -12.71 -0.50
CA ASP A 111 0.82 -12.40 -0.86
C ASP A 111 1.04 -10.90 -0.70
N TYR A 112 1.37 -10.50 0.52
CA TYR A 112 1.64 -9.10 0.88
C TYR A 112 2.73 -8.47 0.02
N ILE A 113 3.67 -9.27 -0.49
CA ILE A 113 4.75 -8.78 -1.36
C ILE A 113 4.20 -8.49 -2.75
N GLN A 114 3.33 -9.35 -3.27
CA GLN A 114 2.68 -9.09 -4.55
C GLN A 114 1.79 -7.84 -4.49
N ALA A 115 1.02 -7.67 -3.40
CA ALA A 115 0.23 -6.46 -3.18
C ALA A 115 1.11 -5.21 -3.08
N ALA A 116 2.23 -5.27 -2.36
CA ALA A 116 3.20 -4.17 -2.29
C ALA A 116 3.80 -3.84 -3.66
N ARG A 117 4.08 -4.84 -4.51
CA ARG A 117 4.58 -4.62 -5.88
C ARG A 117 3.54 -3.99 -6.80
N GLU A 118 2.26 -4.29 -6.58
CA GLU A 118 1.16 -3.67 -7.32
C GLU A 118 0.99 -2.19 -6.96
N GLU A 119 1.25 -1.82 -5.70
CA GLU A 119 1.34 -0.43 -5.25
C GLU A 119 2.61 0.27 -5.79
N GLY A 120 3.72 -0.47 -5.86
CA GLY A 120 4.99 0.01 -6.39
C GLY A 120 5.86 0.76 -5.35
N PRO A 121 7.06 1.21 -5.76
CA PRO A 121 7.97 1.93 -4.86
C PRO A 121 7.36 3.24 -4.37
N ASN A 122 7.49 3.51 -3.06
CA ASN A 122 6.99 4.73 -2.43
C ASN A 122 7.87 5.13 -1.24
N ILE A 123 7.42 6.08 -0.41
CA ILE A 123 8.23 6.64 0.70
C ILE A 123 8.56 5.63 1.81
N VAL A 124 7.84 4.51 1.90
CA VAL A 124 8.02 3.46 2.90
C VAL A 124 8.36 2.09 2.32
N GLN A 125 8.44 1.93 1.00
CA GLN A 125 8.83 0.64 0.41
C GLN A 125 9.64 0.74 -0.88
N ASP A 126 10.51 -0.25 -1.08
CA ASP A 126 11.33 -0.39 -2.29
C ASP A 126 11.61 -1.85 -2.67
N PHE A 127 12.00 -2.09 -3.93
CA PHE A 127 12.18 -3.42 -4.51
C PHE A 127 13.52 -3.55 -5.25
N HIS A 128 14.34 -4.52 -4.85
CA HIS A 128 15.62 -4.80 -5.50
C HIS A 128 15.62 -6.17 -6.15
N GLN A 129 15.79 -6.23 -7.46
CA GLN A 129 15.88 -7.50 -8.17
C GLN A 129 17.18 -8.26 -7.87
N HIS A 130 18.28 -7.52 -7.70
CA HIS A 130 19.63 -8.06 -7.53
C HIS A 130 20.26 -7.55 -6.23
N TYR A 131 21.22 -8.30 -5.69
CA TYR A 131 21.85 -8.02 -4.39
C TYR A 131 23.37 -8.30 -4.39
N SER A 132 23.99 -8.37 -5.57
CA SER A 132 25.43 -8.62 -5.69
C SER A 132 26.26 -7.39 -5.35
N LYS A 133 27.43 -7.60 -4.72
CA LYS A 133 28.46 -6.56 -4.54
C LYS A 133 28.94 -6.02 -5.88
N ARG A 134 29.16 -6.92 -6.85
CA ARG A 134 29.55 -6.55 -8.22
C ARG A 134 28.33 -5.92 -8.91
N GLY A 135 28.46 -4.67 -9.33
CA GLY A 135 27.38 -3.90 -9.96
C GLY A 135 26.73 -2.84 -9.06
N GLY A 136 27.17 -2.67 -7.81
CA GLY A 136 26.68 -1.60 -6.93
C GLY A 136 25.28 -1.81 -6.35
N PHE A 137 24.65 -2.97 -6.58
CA PHE A 137 23.31 -3.26 -6.05
C PHE A 137 23.29 -3.30 -4.52
N LEU A 138 24.34 -3.87 -3.91
CA LEU A 138 24.48 -3.84 -2.46
C LEU A 138 24.62 -2.41 -1.92
N ASP A 139 25.33 -1.54 -2.63
CA ASP A 139 25.46 -0.12 -2.25
C ASP A 139 24.12 0.60 -2.32
N ALA A 140 23.29 0.30 -3.33
CA ALA A 140 21.95 0.84 -3.45
C ALA A 140 21.04 0.39 -2.30
N ILE A 141 21.07 -0.91 -1.95
CA ILE A 141 20.31 -1.44 -0.81
C ILE A 141 20.71 -0.75 0.50
N VAL A 142 22.01 -0.59 0.77
CA VAL A 142 22.49 0.10 1.98
C VAL A 142 22.10 1.58 1.98
N ALA A 143 22.16 2.25 0.83
CA ALA A 143 21.72 3.64 0.68
C ALA A 143 20.22 3.78 0.98
N ASP A 144 19.38 2.87 0.49
CA ASP A 144 17.94 2.87 0.77
C ASP A 144 17.65 2.63 2.25
N VAL A 145 18.33 1.68 2.89
CA VAL A 145 18.18 1.44 4.34
C VAL A 145 18.52 2.70 5.13
N CYS A 146 19.61 3.38 4.80
CA CYS A 146 19.97 4.67 5.42
C CYS A 146 18.89 5.74 5.17
N ALA A 147 18.37 5.81 3.95
CA ALA A 147 17.32 6.76 3.57
C ALA A 147 16.01 6.54 4.33
N PHE A 148 15.60 5.28 4.53
CA PHE A 148 14.42 4.93 5.32
C PHE A 148 14.63 5.30 6.80
N ALA A 149 15.79 4.98 7.37
CA ALA A 149 16.10 5.32 8.76
C ALA A 149 16.05 6.85 9.00
N ASN A 150 16.55 7.63 8.05
CA ASN A 150 16.54 9.10 8.11
C ASN A 150 15.17 9.76 7.83
N THR A 151 14.16 8.97 7.44
CA THR A 151 12.83 9.48 7.08
C THR A 151 11.75 8.86 7.96
N ASN A 152 10.91 7.98 7.41
CA ASN A 152 9.74 7.42 8.10
C ASN A 152 9.90 5.92 8.47
N GLY A 153 11.07 5.34 8.23
CA GLY A 153 11.24 3.89 8.17
C GLY A 153 10.60 3.30 6.91
N GLY A 154 10.62 1.98 6.80
CA GLY A 154 10.05 1.29 5.65
C GLY A 154 10.42 -0.18 5.54
N ALA A 155 10.09 -0.78 4.39
CA ALA A 155 10.40 -2.16 4.05
C ALA A 155 11.06 -2.26 2.67
N LEU A 156 12.19 -2.96 2.58
CA LEU A 156 12.80 -3.32 1.30
C LEU A 156 12.57 -4.80 1.00
N TYR A 157 12.24 -5.10 -0.25
CA TYR A 157 12.09 -6.47 -0.73
C TYR A 157 13.21 -6.81 -1.72
N ILE A 158 14.01 -7.83 -1.39
CA ILE A 158 15.19 -8.23 -2.16
C ILE A 158 14.93 -9.55 -2.89
N GLY A 159 15.30 -9.61 -4.17
CA GLY A 159 15.03 -10.72 -5.08
C GLY A 159 13.72 -10.54 -5.87
N VAL A 160 13.15 -9.34 -5.89
CA VAL A 160 11.92 -9.02 -6.63
C VAL A 160 12.12 -7.79 -7.52
N PRO A 161 11.66 -7.81 -8.78
CA PRO A 161 11.62 -6.61 -9.59
C PRO A 161 10.45 -5.70 -9.17
N GLU A 162 10.63 -4.39 -9.35
CA GLU A 162 9.59 -3.38 -9.13
C GLU A 162 8.32 -3.65 -9.95
N ASP A 163 8.48 -4.10 -11.21
CA ASP A 163 7.34 -4.41 -12.09
C ASP A 163 6.58 -5.64 -11.58
N PRO A 164 5.32 -5.52 -11.12
CA PRO A 164 4.53 -6.61 -10.55
C PRO A 164 4.23 -7.73 -11.54
N ARG A 165 4.33 -7.46 -12.85
CA ARG A 165 4.07 -8.46 -13.90
C ARG A 165 5.24 -9.40 -14.16
N LYS A 166 6.46 -9.00 -13.76
CA LYS A 166 7.65 -9.83 -13.92
C LYS A 166 7.72 -10.86 -12.78
N PRO A 167 8.22 -12.08 -13.02
CA PRO A 167 8.38 -13.06 -11.94
C PRO A 167 9.47 -12.62 -10.94
N PRO A 168 9.33 -12.94 -9.65
CA PRO A 168 10.41 -12.82 -8.66
C PRO A 168 11.67 -13.56 -9.10
N THR A 169 12.84 -12.94 -8.89
CA THR A 169 14.14 -13.59 -9.15
C THR A 169 14.53 -14.54 -8.01
N GLY A 170 14.15 -14.18 -6.78
CA GLY A 170 14.43 -14.94 -5.57
C GLY A 170 15.90 -14.86 -5.11
N LEU A 171 16.16 -15.48 -3.95
CA LEU A 171 17.49 -15.52 -3.31
C LEU A 171 18.32 -16.76 -3.70
N GLY A 172 17.87 -17.55 -4.67
CA GLY A 172 18.56 -18.78 -5.09
C GLY A 172 18.67 -19.84 -3.98
N ASN A 173 19.76 -20.63 -4.02
CA ASN A 173 19.87 -21.88 -3.26
C ASN A 173 20.32 -21.72 -1.79
N ALA A 174 20.81 -20.54 -1.39
CA ALA A 174 21.33 -20.30 -0.04
C ALA A 174 20.79 -19.00 0.60
N PRO A 175 19.47 -18.90 0.81
CA PRO A 175 18.82 -17.67 1.29
C PRO A 175 19.39 -17.20 2.62
N THR A 176 19.56 -18.09 3.61
CA THR A 176 20.05 -17.73 4.95
C THR A 176 21.43 -17.08 4.92
N ARG A 177 22.32 -17.51 4.01
CA ARG A 177 23.65 -16.89 3.84
C ARG A 177 23.54 -15.45 3.35
N ILE A 178 22.61 -15.19 2.42
CA ILE A 178 22.38 -13.86 1.87
C ILE A 178 21.78 -12.94 2.93
N LEU A 179 20.82 -13.42 3.73
CA LEU A 179 20.24 -12.65 4.83
C LEU A 179 21.32 -12.20 5.83
N ASN A 180 22.21 -13.12 6.24
CA ASN A 180 23.33 -12.80 7.12
C ASN A 180 24.32 -11.82 6.49
N GLN A 181 24.58 -11.95 5.19
CA GLN A 181 25.43 -11.01 4.46
C GLN A 181 24.83 -9.60 4.42
N LEU A 182 23.53 -9.48 4.11
CA LEU A 182 22.82 -8.19 4.10
C LEU A 182 22.85 -7.54 5.48
N ARG A 183 22.59 -8.33 6.53
CA ARG A 183 22.63 -7.84 7.91
C ARG A 183 24.01 -7.32 8.30
N SER A 184 25.06 -8.10 8.03
CA SER A 184 26.43 -7.72 8.36
C SER A 184 26.88 -6.46 7.61
N GLU A 185 26.49 -6.30 6.35
CA GLU A 185 26.86 -5.12 5.57
C GLU A 185 26.11 -3.85 6.01
N ILE A 186 24.84 -3.97 6.35
CA ILE A 186 24.07 -2.86 6.94
C ILE A 186 24.69 -2.42 8.26
N GLU A 187 25.00 -3.37 9.16
CA GLU A 187 25.57 -3.09 10.47
C GLU A 187 26.98 -2.49 10.40
N THR A 188 27.79 -2.90 9.42
CA THR A 188 29.17 -2.40 9.28
C THR A 188 29.23 -1.01 8.66
N ARG A 189 28.30 -0.69 7.75
CA ARG A 189 28.39 0.53 6.93
C ARG A 189 27.49 1.66 7.39
N ILE A 190 26.46 1.37 8.18
CA ILE A 190 25.55 2.39 8.68
C ILE A 190 25.94 2.80 10.10
N THR A 191 26.20 4.09 10.25
CA THR A 191 26.58 4.74 11.52
C THR A 191 25.59 5.87 11.80
N PRO A 192 24.93 5.95 12.98
CA PRO A 192 24.99 5.03 14.14
C PRO A 192 24.39 3.64 13.89
N ALA A 193 24.64 2.69 14.81
CA ALA A 193 24.17 1.31 14.66
C ALA A 193 22.63 1.24 14.56
N LEU A 194 22.13 0.62 13.51
CA LEU A 194 20.71 0.53 13.19
C LEU A 194 20.19 -0.90 13.35
N ALA A 195 19.23 -1.10 14.26
CA ALA A 195 18.59 -2.40 14.46
C ALA A 195 17.53 -2.67 13.36
N VAL A 196 17.94 -3.30 12.27
CA VAL A 196 17.03 -3.76 11.20
C VAL A 196 16.61 -5.21 11.38
N THR A 197 15.39 -5.53 10.96
CA THR A 197 14.90 -6.92 10.93
C THR A 197 15.00 -7.45 9.50
N VAL A 198 15.69 -8.58 9.31
CA VAL A 198 15.86 -9.21 7.99
C VAL A 198 15.24 -10.60 8.01
N ASP A 199 14.15 -10.76 7.27
CA ASP A 199 13.32 -11.96 7.28
C ASP A 199 13.28 -12.64 5.90
N LEU A 200 13.05 -13.94 5.91
CA LEU A 200 12.72 -14.68 4.70
C LEU A 200 11.21 -14.68 4.49
N GLN A 201 10.77 -14.38 3.27
CA GLN A 201 9.37 -14.39 2.88
C GLN A 201 9.19 -15.19 1.59
N ASP A 202 8.00 -15.77 1.40
CA ASP A 202 7.65 -16.50 0.20
C ASP A 202 6.66 -15.68 -0.63
N THR A 203 6.96 -15.49 -1.93
CA THR A 203 6.07 -14.84 -2.89
C THR A 203 6.08 -15.63 -4.20
N LEU A 204 4.89 -15.94 -4.73
CA LEU A 204 4.73 -16.75 -5.94
C LEU A 204 5.59 -18.04 -5.96
N GLY A 205 5.79 -18.67 -4.80
CA GLY A 205 6.61 -19.89 -4.64
C GLY A 205 8.12 -19.67 -4.63
N MET A 206 8.58 -18.41 -4.60
CA MET A 206 9.99 -18.02 -4.55
C MET A 206 10.34 -17.37 -3.21
N LYS A 207 11.52 -17.72 -2.70
CA LYS A 207 12.07 -17.17 -1.44
C LYS A 207 12.74 -15.82 -1.68
N VAL A 208 12.28 -14.80 -0.98
CA VAL A 208 12.75 -13.40 -1.07
C VAL A 208 13.08 -12.87 0.32
N ALA A 209 13.92 -11.83 0.42
CA ALA A 209 14.25 -11.22 1.72
C ALA A 209 13.44 -9.95 1.92
N ARG A 210 12.89 -9.78 3.12
CA ARG A 210 12.31 -8.51 3.59
C ARG A 210 13.25 -7.88 4.61
N ILE A 211 13.61 -6.62 4.40
CA ILE A 211 14.36 -5.82 5.36
C ILE A 211 13.39 -4.78 5.92
N ALA A 212 12.97 -4.94 7.17
CA ALA A 212 12.18 -3.95 7.88
C ALA A 212 13.11 -2.95 8.58
N VAL A 213 13.00 -1.69 8.21
CA VAL A 213 13.83 -0.59 8.67
C VAL A 213 12.98 0.31 9.57
N PRO A 214 13.29 0.44 10.87
CA PRO A 214 12.57 1.37 11.73
C PRO A 214 12.90 2.82 11.36
N ARG A 215 12.03 3.75 11.77
CA ARG A 215 12.41 5.16 11.80
C ARG A 215 13.57 5.33 12.79
N GLY A 216 14.64 5.96 12.33
CA GLY A 216 15.85 6.18 13.11
C GLY A 216 15.59 7.07 14.32
N ALA A 217 16.14 6.68 15.47
CA ALA A 217 16.08 7.48 16.69
C ALA A 217 17.19 8.54 16.73
N GLU A 218 18.37 8.19 16.19
CA GLU A 218 19.58 9.02 16.23
C GLU A 218 19.90 9.60 14.84
N THR A 219 18.96 10.36 14.26
CA THR A 219 19.20 10.98 12.96
C THR A 219 20.21 12.14 13.07
N PRO A 220 21.19 12.28 12.15
CA PRO A 220 21.33 11.57 10.88
C PRO A 220 22.11 10.26 10.96
N TYR A 221 21.57 9.23 10.30
CA TYR A 221 22.31 8.02 9.92
C TYR A 221 23.10 8.28 8.63
N THR A 222 24.30 7.69 8.57
CA THR A 222 25.26 7.83 7.48
C THR A 222 25.65 6.47 6.93
N VAL A 223 25.98 6.42 5.64
CA VAL A 223 26.67 5.30 5.00
C VAL A 223 28.14 5.66 4.85
N ASP A 224 29.04 4.75 5.22
CA ASP A 224 30.49 4.95 5.16
C ASP A 224 30.91 6.27 5.88
N ASP A 225 30.31 6.52 7.04
CA ASP A 225 30.52 7.67 7.96
C ASP A 225 30.26 9.08 7.39
N SER A 226 29.90 9.21 6.11
CA SER A 226 29.88 10.52 5.43
C SER A 226 28.67 10.76 4.55
N LYS A 227 28.05 9.71 4.01
CA LYS A 227 26.96 9.86 3.04
C LYS A 227 25.62 9.75 3.76
N ILE A 228 24.91 10.87 3.85
CA ILE A 228 23.55 10.91 4.38
C ILE A 228 22.59 10.75 3.20
N PHE A 229 21.73 9.74 3.25
CA PHE A 229 20.69 9.53 2.25
C PHE A 229 19.32 9.90 2.80
N LEU A 230 18.45 10.38 1.91
CA LEU A 230 17.07 10.75 2.18
C LEU A 230 16.17 10.15 1.11
N ARG A 231 15.01 9.67 1.56
CA ARG A 231 13.97 9.16 0.68
C ARG A 231 12.91 10.22 0.44
N SER A 232 12.63 10.48 -0.83
CA SER A 232 11.63 11.44 -1.28
C SER A 232 10.76 10.79 -2.33
N GLU A 233 9.47 10.61 -2.04
CA GLU A 233 8.57 9.80 -2.89
C GLU A 233 9.14 8.38 -3.03
N ALA A 234 9.51 7.96 -4.24
CA ALA A 234 10.03 6.64 -4.57
C ALA A 234 11.56 6.65 -4.78
N GLU A 235 12.23 7.79 -4.56
CA GLU A 235 13.64 7.96 -4.90
C GLU A 235 14.52 8.17 -3.66
N THR A 236 15.67 7.52 -3.64
CA THR A 236 16.71 7.71 -2.63
C THR A 236 17.81 8.61 -3.17
N THR A 237 18.12 9.69 -2.44
CA THR A 237 19.08 10.71 -2.88
C THR A 237 20.00 11.16 -1.74
N LEU A 238 21.22 11.62 -2.09
CA LEU A 238 22.15 12.19 -1.11
C LEU A 238 21.60 13.51 -0.56
N ALA A 239 21.51 13.63 0.76
CA ALA A 239 21.00 14.83 1.43
C ALA A 239 21.89 16.06 1.14
N VAL A 240 21.26 17.20 0.84
CA VAL A 240 21.96 18.49 0.75
C VAL A 240 22.08 19.12 2.13
N ARG A 241 23.00 20.08 2.26
CA ARG A 241 23.29 20.80 3.50
C ARG A 241 22.02 21.20 4.27
N ASP A 242 21.08 21.87 3.62
CA ASP A 242 19.90 22.40 4.32
C ASP A 242 18.92 21.28 4.75
N GLU A 243 18.86 20.17 4.00
CA GLU A 243 18.13 18.97 4.42
C GLU A 243 18.76 18.33 5.66
N ILE A 244 20.10 18.26 5.71
CA ILE A 244 20.86 17.77 6.86
C ILE A 244 20.60 18.67 8.07
N VAL A 245 20.70 20.00 7.90
CA VAL A 245 20.46 20.96 8.98
C VAL A 245 19.02 20.85 9.50
N ALA A 246 18.03 20.72 8.61
CA ALA A 246 16.63 20.55 9.01
C ALA A 246 16.41 19.24 9.78
N MET A 247 17.06 18.15 9.37
CA MET A 247 17.00 16.86 10.06
C MET A 247 17.59 16.94 11.46
N VAL A 248 18.80 17.51 11.60
CA VAL A 248 19.47 17.67 12.89
C VAL A 248 18.64 18.53 13.83
N LYS A 249 18.10 19.66 13.35
CA LYS A 249 17.21 20.52 14.15
C LYS A 249 15.97 19.76 14.64
N ARG A 250 15.35 18.98 13.75
CA ARG A 250 14.20 18.15 14.10
C ARG A 250 14.57 17.10 15.15
N SER A 251 15.71 16.41 15.01
CA SER A 251 16.16 15.43 16.00
C SER A 251 16.37 16.06 17.38
N LEU A 252 16.97 17.25 17.45
CA LEU A 252 17.14 18.00 18.69
C LEU A 252 15.81 18.46 19.32
N GLU A 253 14.82 18.82 18.49
CA GLU A 253 13.45 19.13 18.97
C GLU A 253 12.75 17.90 19.56
N TYR A 254 12.98 16.70 19.01
CA TYR A 254 12.44 15.45 19.51
C TYR A 254 13.16 14.98 20.79
N GLU A 255 14.48 15.15 20.92
CA GLU A 255 15.22 14.85 22.15
C GLU A 255 14.84 15.78 23.32
N GLY A 256 14.39 17.00 23.02
CA GLY A 256 13.86 17.94 24.00
C GLY A 256 12.45 17.61 24.52
N GLN A 257 11.73 16.70 23.87
CA GLN A 257 10.43 16.20 24.33
C GLN A 257 10.64 14.90 25.11
N ALA A 258 10.72 15.02 26.44
CA ALA A 258 10.64 13.86 27.32
C ALA A 258 9.40 13.02 26.96
N PRO A 259 9.47 11.67 26.97
CA PRO A 259 8.31 10.83 26.75
C PRO A 259 7.20 11.26 27.73
N PRO A 260 5.92 11.31 27.31
CA PRO A 260 4.85 11.51 28.27
C PRO A 260 4.95 10.38 29.28
N ALA A 261 5.22 10.74 30.54
CA ALA A 261 5.11 9.81 31.65
C ALA A 261 3.71 9.15 31.55
N PRO A 262 3.59 7.83 31.81
CA PRO A 262 2.28 7.20 31.87
C PRO A 262 1.49 7.93 32.96
N ALA A 263 0.56 8.78 32.56
CA ALA A 263 -0.34 9.47 33.46
C ALA A 263 -1.23 8.39 34.06
N SER A 264 -0.85 7.92 35.25
CA SER A 264 -1.74 7.25 36.17
C SER A 264 -2.92 8.20 36.39
N SER A 265 -4.06 7.85 35.81
CA SER A 265 -5.33 8.52 36.01
C SER A 265 -5.72 8.47 37.48
N PRO A 266 -6.12 9.59 38.09
CA PRO A 266 -7.16 9.57 39.10
C PRO A 266 -8.45 10.03 38.42
N LEU A 267 -9.43 9.12 38.43
CA LEU A 267 -10.83 9.45 38.19
C LEU A 267 -11.24 10.60 39.11
N ALA A 268 -11.57 11.75 38.52
CA ALA A 268 -12.40 12.77 39.14
C ALA A 268 -13.51 13.16 38.15
N PRO A 269 -14.72 13.46 38.65
CA PRO A 269 -15.95 13.10 37.96
C PRO A 269 -16.39 14.10 36.89
N VAL A 270 -17.04 13.52 35.89
CA VAL A 270 -17.76 14.17 34.79
C VAL A 270 -18.79 15.16 35.36
N SER A 271 -18.59 16.45 35.07
CA SER A 271 -19.66 17.45 35.11
C SER A 271 -20.02 17.82 33.67
N ALA A 272 -21.33 17.73 33.39
CA ALA A 272 -21.97 17.92 32.10
C ALA A 272 -21.88 19.38 31.59
N PRO A 273 -22.30 19.65 30.33
CA PRO A 273 -21.75 20.71 29.49
C PRO A 273 -22.37 22.08 29.79
N SER A 274 -21.53 23.10 29.85
CA SER A 274 -21.97 24.49 29.75
C SER A 274 -21.85 24.92 28.30
N THR A 275 -23.00 25.07 27.66
CA THR A 275 -23.17 25.82 26.42
C THR A 275 -22.73 27.26 26.65
N ASP A 276 -21.57 27.63 26.14
CA ASP A 276 -21.22 29.04 25.94
C ASP A 276 -20.79 29.24 24.48
N LEU A 277 -21.81 29.61 23.71
CA LEU A 277 -21.81 30.58 22.63
C LEU A 277 -20.43 31.04 22.12
N LEU A 278 -20.11 30.57 20.90
CA LEU A 278 -19.69 31.42 19.79
C LEU A 278 -18.60 32.46 20.11
N GLN A 279 -17.36 32.00 20.29
CA GLN A 279 -16.24 32.72 19.67
C GLN A 279 -15.95 32.05 18.33
N PRO A 280 -16.15 32.72 17.18
CA PRO A 280 -15.59 32.23 15.93
C PRO A 280 -14.05 32.29 16.07
N PRO A 281 -13.31 31.22 15.79
CA PRO A 281 -11.90 31.36 15.50
C PRO A 281 -11.81 32.14 14.18
N SER A 282 -11.53 33.44 14.28
CA SER A 282 -11.13 34.26 13.14
C SER A 282 -9.70 33.88 12.74
N ILE A 283 -9.60 32.78 11.99
CA ILE A 283 -8.51 32.58 11.03
C ILE A 283 -9.16 32.86 9.67
N PRO A 284 -8.74 33.88 8.90
CA PRO A 284 -9.24 34.06 7.54
C PRO A 284 -8.97 32.77 6.75
N ASP A 285 -9.91 32.40 5.87
CA ASP A 285 -9.78 31.32 4.89
C ASP A 285 -8.55 31.55 3.98
N THR A 286 -7.35 31.31 4.49
CA THR A 286 -6.17 31.12 3.65
C THR A 286 -6.23 29.69 3.15
N LEU A 287 -6.75 29.54 1.93
CA LEU A 287 -6.62 28.34 1.10
C LEU A 287 -5.26 27.66 1.34
N LEU A 288 -5.27 26.46 1.91
CA LEU A 288 -4.05 25.73 2.22
C LEU A 288 -3.35 25.29 0.91
N PRO A 289 -2.01 25.37 0.84
CA PRO A 289 -1.26 24.84 -0.29
C PRO A 289 -1.45 23.32 -0.40
N PRO A 290 -1.30 22.73 -1.60
CA PRO A 290 -1.38 21.28 -1.77
C PRO A 290 -0.34 20.56 -0.89
N ARG A 291 -0.63 19.32 -0.49
CA ARG A 291 0.20 18.55 0.47
C ARG A 291 1.40 17.86 -0.17
N THR A 292 1.53 17.92 -1.49
CA THR A 292 2.62 17.30 -2.25
C THR A 292 3.13 18.26 -3.32
N GLY A 293 4.36 18.07 -3.77
CA GLY A 293 4.98 18.88 -4.81
C GLY A 293 6.03 19.84 -4.24
N VAL A 294 6.48 20.78 -5.08
CA VAL A 294 7.48 21.78 -4.69
C VAL A 294 7.06 23.17 -5.15
N GLU A 295 7.44 24.18 -4.38
CA GLU A 295 7.33 25.60 -4.72
C GLU A 295 8.72 26.23 -4.81
N ILE A 296 8.91 27.16 -5.75
CA ILE A 296 10.09 28.05 -5.76
C ILE A 296 9.74 29.25 -4.88
N ALA A 297 10.32 29.30 -3.67
CA ALA A 297 10.03 30.34 -2.69
C ALA A 297 10.79 31.64 -2.94
N ASP A 298 11.99 31.57 -3.51
CA ASP A 298 12.82 32.74 -3.81
C ASP A 298 13.82 32.44 -4.95
N ILE A 299 14.24 33.49 -5.66
CA ILE A 299 15.24 33.43 -6.74
C ILE A 299 16.25 34.56 -6.54
N GLU A 300 17.50 34.19 -6.28
CA GLU A 300 18.59 35.14 -6.07
C GLU A 300 19.62 35.04 -7.20
N LEU A 301 19.96 36.17 -7.82
CA LEU A 301 21.00 36.23 -8.84
C LEU A 301 22.34 36.63 -8.20
N ARG A 302 23.29 35.70 -8.13
CA ARG A 302 24.65 35.96 -7.62
C ARG A 302 25.68 35.70 -8.70
N ARG A 303 26.49 36.72 -9.04
CA ARG A 303 27.58 36.63 -10.03
C ARG A 303 27.16 35.97 -11.37
N GLY A 304 25.96 36.29 -11.86
CA GLY A 304 25.42 35.75 -13.11
C GLY A 304 24.83 34.33 -13.03
N THR A 305 24.86 33.68 -11.85
CA THR A 305 24.21 32.38 -11.62
C THR A 305 22.95 32.57 -10.78
N ARG A 306 21.83 31.99 -11.21
CA ARG A 306 20.57 31.98 -10.45
C ARG A 306 20.59 30.88 -9.41
N TYR A 307 20.33 31.26 -8.16
CA TYR A 307 20.15 30.39 -7.02
C TYR A 307 18.69 30.42 -6.60
N TYR A 308 18.11 29.25 -6.43
CA TYR A 308 16.71 29.06 -6.08
C TYR A 308 16.60 28.60 -4.63
N THR A 309 15.57 29.07 -3.95
CA THR A 309 15.11 28.51 -2.68
C THR A 309 13.90 27.64 -2.96
N MET A 310 14.04 26.33 -2.75
CA MET A 310 12.98 25.34 -2.99
C MET A 310 12.24 25.04 -1.68
N ARG A 311 10.92 25.01 -1.73
CA ARG A 311 10.05 24.60 -0.62
C ARG A 311 9.36 23.28 -0.95
N ASP A 312 9.68 22.23 -0.21
CA ASP A 312 8.98 20.94 -0.30
C ASP A 312 7.64 21.04 0.45
N LEU A 313 6.54 20.75 -0.24
CA LEU A 313 5.20 20.93 0.29
C LEU A 313 4.76 19.79 1.22
N ARG A 314 5.48 18.66 1.23
CA ARG A 314 5.13 17.49 2.06
C ARG A 314 5.50 17.71 3.52
N ASN A 315 6.64 18.35 3.76
CA ASN A 315 7.20 18.56 5.10
C ASN A 315 7.46 20.04 5.41
N GLY A 316 7.28 20.95 4.44
CA GLY A 316 7.50 22.38 4.58
C GLY A 316 8.98 22.80 4.56
N ASN A 317 9.91 21.89 4.27
CA ASN A 317 11.34 22.18 4.30
C ASN A 317 11.74 23.20 3.22
N LEU A 318 12.62 24.12 3.59
CA LEU A 318 13.20 25.13 2.71
C LEU A 318 14.67 24.83 2.46
N VAL A 319 15.03 24.66 1.19
CA VAL A 319 16.40 24.37 0.74
C VAL A 319 16.90 25.54 -0.10
N LYS A 320 17.94 26.21 0.38
CA LYS A 320 18.54 27.39 -0.26
C LYS A 320 19.72 27.01 -1.14
N ASN A 321 20.12 27.94 -2.01
CA ASN A 321 21.27 27.83 -2.91
C ASN A 321 21.18 26.66 -3.90
N VAL A 322 19.96 26.29 -4.33
CA VAL A 322 19.77 25.28 -5.38
C VAL A 322 20.03 25.93 -6.74
N THR A 323 20.78 25.27 -7.61
CA THR A 323 21.01 25.70 -9.00
C THR A 323 20.37 24.68 -9.95
N LEU A 324 20.18 25.03 -11.22
CA LEU A 324 19.69 24.07 -12.22
C LEU A 324 20.54 22.78 -12.25
N ARG A 325 21.86 22.89 -12.05
CA ARG A 325 22.78 21.74 -12.02
C ARG A 325 22.66 20.91 -10.73
N SER A 326 22.46 21.56 -9.58
CA SER A 326 22.36 20.86 -8.28
C SER A 326 20.93 20.39 -7.96
N ALA A 327 19.93 20.88 -8.69
CA ALA A 327 18.53 20.50 -8.52
C ALA A 327 18.30 19.04 -8.93
N ARG A 328 17.53 18.32 -8.11
CA ARG A 328 17.14 16.94 -8.34
C ARG A 328 15.78 16.88 -9.03
N HIS A 329 15.58 15.94 -9.95
CA HIS A 329 14.31 15.55 -10.59
C HIS A 329 13.21 16.63 -10.56
N LEU A 330 12.31 16.59 -9.56
CA LEU A 330 11.18 17.51 -9.44
C LEU A 330 11.60 18.99 -9.29
N TRP A 331 12.65 19.28 -8.54
CA TRP A 331 13.17 20.65 -8.40
C TRP A 331 13.81 21.13 -9.70
N ARG A 332 14.52 20.24 -10.41
CA ARG A 332 15.07 20.58 -11.73
C ARG A 332 13.95 20.90 -12.69
N TYR A 333 12.89 20.09 -12.70
CA TYR A 333 11.69 20.37 -13.48
C TYR A 333 11.09 21.73 -13.13
N ALA A 334 10.84 22.01 -11.85
CA ALA A 334 10.28 23.29 -11.41
C ALA A 334 11.13 24.49 -11.88
N ILE A 335 12.46 24.39 -11.76
CA ILE A 335 13.38 25.43 -12.22
C ILE A 335 13.34 25.58 -13.74
N GLU A 336 13.44 24.47 -14.50
CA GLU A 336 13.36 24.51 -15.97
C GLU A 336 12.03 25.08 -16.45
N GLU A 337 10.93 24.71 -15.81
CA GLU A 337 9.60 25.15 -16.18
C GLU A 337 9.44 26.64 -15.89
N ASN A 338 9.94 27.11 -14.75
CA ASN A 338 9.96 28.54 -14.41
C ASN A 338 10.85 29.37 -15.36
N GLU A 339 11.96 28.82 -15.85
CA GLU A 339 12.86 29.52 -16.77
C GLU A 339 12.38 29.53 -18.22
N LYS A 340 11.86 28.39 -18.72
CA LYS A 340 11.50 28.20 -20.13
C LYS A 340 10.06 28.60 -20.42
N ASN A 341 9.16 28.37 -19.48
CA ASN A 341 7.72 28.56 -19.64
C ASN A 341 7.16 29.38 -18.47
N PRO A 342 7.49 30.68 -18.34
CA PRO A 342 6.93 31.49 -17.27
C PRO A 342 5.40 31.48 -17.35
N ILE A 343 4.76 31.45 -16.17
CA ILE A 343 3.32 31.24 -16.10
C ILE A 343 2.54 32.34 -16.83
N ASN A 344 1.61 31.93 -17.70
CA ASN A 344 0.67 32.84 -18.33
C ASN A 344 -0.71 32.65 -17.67
N PRO A 345 -1.22 33.63 -16.90
CA PRO A 345 -2.51 33.53 -16.22
C PRO A 345 -3.71 33.19 -17.13
N ALA A 346 -3.60 33.47 -18.44
CA ALA A 346 -4.62 33.14 -19.43
C ALA A 346 -4.69 31.65 -19.80
N GLN A 347 -3.64 30.88 -19.51
CA GLN A 347 -3.57 29.43 -19.76
C GLN A 347 -3.96 28.59 -18.54
N VAL A 348 -4.33 29.26 -17.43
CA VAL A 348 -4.69 28.60 -16.18
C VAL A 348 -6.21 28.48 -16.10
N ARG A 349 -6.70 27.27 -15.87
CA ARG A 349 -8.11 27.03 -15.55
C ARG A 349 -8.33 27.40 -14.08
N TRP A 350 -9.02 28.50 -13.82
CA TRP A 350 -9.25 29.01 -12.46
C TRP A 350 -10.56 28.48 -11.86
N LEU A 351 -10.53 28.18 -10.57
CA LEU A 351 -11.68 27.91 -9.71
C LEU A 351 -11.50 28.73 -8.42
N GLY A 352 -12.11 29.92 -8.36
CA GLY A 352 -11.84 30.88 -7.28
C GLY A 352 -10.39 31.37 -7.32
N ASP A 353 -9.70 31.29 -6.18
CA ASP A 353 -8.31 31.71 -6.02
C ASP A 353 -7.28 30.61 -6.35
N VAL A 354 -7.74 29.42 -6.76
CA VAL A 354 -6.87 28.31 -7.18
C VAL A 354 -7.02 28.02 -8.67
N GLY A 355 -5.96 27.54 -9.31
CA GLY A 355 -5.92 27.31 -10.75
C GLY A 355 -5.06 26.12 -11.16
N LEU A 356 -5.49 25.42 -12.19
CA LEU A 356 -4.79 24.30 -12.81
C LEU A 356 -4.10 24.83 -14.05
N TRP A 357 -2.78 24.74 -14.08
CA TRP A 357 -1.98 25.25 -15.20
C TRP A 357 -1.61 24.14 -16.17
N LYS A 358 -1.08 23.01 -15.67
CA LYS A 358 -0.71 21.86 -16.52
C LYS A 358 -1.06 20.53 -15.88
N ARG A 359 -1.38 19.57 -16.73
CA ARG A 359 -1.55 18.15 -16.39
C ARG A 359 -0.58 17.34 -17.24
N ARG A 360 0.19 16.46 -16.60
CA ARG A 360 1.22 15.66 -17.27
C ARG A 360 1.21 14.22 -16.75
N ALA A 361 1.29 13.27 -17.68
CA ALA A 361 1.47 11.86 -17.34
C ALA A 361 2.95 11.62 -16.97
N HIS A 362 3.19 10.93 -15.86
CA HIS A 362 4.51 10.52 -15.40
C HIS A 362 4.46 9.06 -14.94
N GLY A 363 4.77 8.14 -15.86
CA GLY A 363 4.58 6.71 -15.62
C GLY A 363 3.09 6.34 -15.55
N SER A 364 2.68 5.64 -14.50
CA SER A 364 1.27 5.33 -14.18
C SER A 364 0.54 6.46 -13.44
N LEU A 365 1.25 7.51 -13.02
CA LEU A 365 0.73 8.59 -12.17
C LEU A 365 0.54 9.89 -12.95
N THR A 366 -0.52 10.63 -12.60
CA THR A 366 -0.76 11.98 -13.12
C THR A 366 -0.14 13.01 -12.17
N ARG A 367 0.63 13.95 -12.72
CA ARG A 367 1.16 15.11 -11.98
C ARG A 367 0.54 16.41 -12.49
N PHE A 368 0.30 17.34 -11.58
CA PHE A 368 -0.35 18.63 -11.84
C PHE A 368 0.56 19.78 -11.44
N ASP A 369 0.58 20.81 -12.29
CA ASP A 369 1.13 22.11 -11.91
C ASP A 369 -0.02 23.05 -11.59
N LEU A 370 -0.03 23.54 -10.35
CA LEU A 370 -1.13 24.27 -9.74
C LEU A 370 -0.69 25.69 -9.39
N VAL A 371 -1.66 26.59 -9.29
CA VAL A 371 -1.45 28.02 -9.07
C VAL A 371 -2.41 28.49 -8.01
N GLN A 372 -1.94 29.32 -7.09
CA GLN A 372 -2.77 29.98 -6.10
C GLN A 372 -2.55 31.48 -6.13
N ARG A 373 -3.65 32.23 -6.15
CA ARG A 373 -3.66 33.68 -5.90
C ARG A 373 -3.62 33.90 -4.40
N THR A 374 -2.58 34.61 -3.94
CA THR A 374 -2.45 35.03 -2.55
C THR A 374 -2.26 36.54 -2.53
N GLY A 375 -3.36 37.28 -2.44
CA GLY A 375 -3.37 38.74 -2.60
C GLY A 375 -2.83 39.14 -3.98
N ASP A 376 -1.77 39.95 -4.00
CA ASP A 376 -1.11 40.45 -5.21
C ASP A 376 -0.04 39.50 -5.79
N SER A 377 0.17 38.34 -5.16
CA SER A 377 1.20 37.37 -5.57
C SER A 377 0.61 36.05 -6.07
N LEU A 378 1.29 35.44 -7.04
CA LEU A 378 0.98 34.11 -7.54
C LEU A 378 1.96 33.11 -6.96
N ARG A 379 1.45 32.09 -6.27
CA ARG A 379 2.22 30.93 -5.81
C ARG A 379 2.04 29.79 -6.79
N ILE A 380 3.13 29.17 -7.21
CA ILE A 380 3.12 28.08 -8.19
C ILE A 380 3.62 26.81 -7.51
N TYR A 381 2.85 25.74 -7.65
CA TYR A 381 3.13 24.43 -7.10
C TYR A 381 3.38 23.46 -8.24
N TYR A 382 4.59 22.92 -8.32
CA TYR A 382 5.03 22.06 -9.40
C TYR A 382 4.95 20.58 -9.02
N GLY A 383 4.45 19.76 -9.94
CA GLY A 383 4.43 18.30 -9.85
C GLY A 383 3.64 17.74 -8.66
N VAL A 384 2.51 18.34 -8.33
CA VAL A 384 1.55 17.89 -7.32
C VAL A 384 0.92 16.56 -7.76
N THR A 385 0.83 15.57 -6.88
CA THR A 385 0.17 14.28 -7.16
C THR A 385 -1.28 14.29 -6.68
N GLU A 386 -2.10 13.34 -7.16
CA GLU A 386 -3.52 13.22 -6.74
C GLU A 386 -3.68 13.11 -5.22
N GLU A 387 -2.76 12.43 -4.54
CA GLU A 387 -2.73 12.26 -3.09
C GLU A 387 -2.56 13.59 -2.32
N GLY A 388 -1.94 14.60 -2.94
CA GLY A 388 -1.75 15.91 -2.34
C GLY A 388 -2.93 16.87 -2.48
N LEU A 389 -3.93 16.50 -3.29
CA LEU A 389 -5.09 17.33 -3.57
C LEU A 389 -6.12 17.23 -2.44
N HIS A 390 -6.66 18.38 -2.02
CA HIS A 390 -7.70 18.45 -1.01
C HIS A 390 -8.54 19.72 -1.21
N GLY A 391 -9.79 19.71 -0.72
CA GLY A 391 -10.69 20.84 -0.84
C GLY A 391 -10.88 21.29 -2.28
N LEU A 392 -10.68 22.60 -2.53
CA LEU A 392 -10.83 23.22 -3.85
C LEU A 392 -9.86 22.66 -4.90
N TRP A 393 -8.70 22.14 -4.50
CA TRP A 393 -7.74 21.50 -5.41
C TRP A 393 -8.29 20.20 -6.02
N ASN A 394 -9.10 19.44 -5.26
CA ASN A 394 -9.67 18.20 -5.73
C ASN A 394 -10.82 18.45 -6.72
N ALA A 395 -11.67 19.44 -6.42
CA ALA A 395 -12.74 19.88 -7.32
C ALA A 395 -12.20 20.39 -8.67
N LEU A 396 -11.02 21.02 -8.66
CA LEU A 396 -10.39 21.56 -9.86
C LEU A 396 -9.81 20.48 -10.80
N VAL A 397 -9.43 19.32 -10.26
CA VAL A 397 -8.83 18.22 -11.01
C VAL A 397 -9.84 17.13 -11.39
N GLY A 398 -10.92 16.99 -10.62
CA GLY A 398 -11.96 15.96 -10.80
C GLY A 398 -12.97 16.19 -11.95
N GLU A 399 -12.85 17.30 -12.70
CA GLU A 399 -13.68 17.59 -13.90
C GLU A 399 -12.93 17.40 -15.22
#